data_AF-A0A7S2FGH9-F1
#
_entry.id   AF-A0A7S2FGH9-F1
#
_cell.length_a   1.000
_cell.length_b   1.000
_cell.length_c   1.000
_cell.angle_alpha   90.00
_cell.angle_beta   90.00
_cell.angle_gamma   90.00
#
_symmetry.space_group_name_H-M   'P 1'
#
loop_
_entity.id
_entity.type
_entity.pdbx_description
1 polymer ?
#
loop_
_entity_poly.entity_id
_entity_poly.type
_entity_poly.pdbx_seq_one_letter_code
_entity_poly.pdbx_strand_id
1 'polypeptide(L)'
;MIISRITAMILFLHGISAFGFQIRTSCLPHQAVKRRHSPRGQLGMSACKIKVIGVGGGGGNAVKRMVEYGVGGVEFLVMNTDQQALAGAPSAVRAISIGKDLTGGLGAGGIPDIGRQAAEESIREIDASVAGSDMVFV
;
A
#
# COMPACT_ATOMS: atom_id res chain seq x y z
N MET A 1 -7.78 -14.47 -8.35
CA MET A 1 -8.37 -13.69 -9.48
C MET A 1 -8.85 -12.27 -9.11
N ILE A 2 -9.20 -11.97 -7.85
CA ILE A 2 -9.62 -10.61 -7.41
C ILE A 2 -8.46 -9.62 -7.31
N ILE A 3 -7.32 -10.07 -6.76
CA ILE A 3 -6.11 -9.24 -6.58
C ILE A 3 -5.63 -8.70 -7.93
N SER A 4 -5.65 -9.53 -8.99
CA SER A 4 -5.18 -9.14 -10.32
C SER A 4 -6.01 -8.05 -11.01
N ARG A 5 -7.28 -7.84 -10.61
CA ARG A 5 -8.13 -6.80 -11.21
C ARG A 5 -8.10 -5.47 -10.45
N ILE A 6 -7.89 -5.50 -9.14
CA ILE A 6 -7.74 -4.28 -8.34
C ILE A 6 -6.37 -3.63 -8.63
N THR A 7 -5.30 -4.41 -8.74
CA THR A 7 -3.98 -3.90 -9.15
C THR A 7 -4.02 -3.26 -10.54
N ALA A 8 -4.72 -3.88 -11.51
CA ALA A 8 -4.84 -3.36 -12.87
C ALA A 8 -5.63 -2.04 -12.95
N MET A 9 -6.67 -1.86 -12.12
CA MET A 9 -7.48 -0.64 -12.11
C MET A 9 -6.73 0.57 -11.52
N ILE A 10 -5.91 0.34 -10.48
CA ILE A 10 -5.07 1.38 -9.86
C ILE A 10 -3.95 1.84 -10.81
N LEU A 11 -3.38 0.92 -11.61
CA LEU A 11 -2.33 1.21 -12.59
C LEU A 11 -2.85 2.01 -13.81
N PHE A 12 -4.08 1.76 -14.26
CA PHE A 12 -4.61 2.35 -15.51
C PHE A 12 -5.05 3.81 -15.35
N LEU A 13 -5.53 4.23 -14.18
CA LEU A 13 -5.97 5.61 -13.92
C LEU A 13 -4.82 6.63 -13.80
N HIS A 14 -3.58 6.16 -13.66
CA HIS A 14 -2.37 7.00 -13.57
C HIS A 14 -1.43 6.87 -14.78
N GLY A 15 -1.87 6.27 -15.90
CA GLY A 15 -1.05 6.17 -17.11
C GLY A 15 0.16 5.24 -17.00
N ILE A 16 0.11 4.25 -16.10
CA ILE A 16 1.18 3.27 -15.95
C ILE A 16 0.95 2.17 -17.00
N SER A 17 1.64 2.32 -18.12
CA SER A 17 1.62 1.40 -19.27
C SER A 17 1.78 -0.06 -18.83
N ALA A 18 0.76 -0.87 -19.10
CA ALA A 18 0.80 -2.32 -18.94
C ALA A 18 1.73 -2.93 -20.02
N PHE A 19 3.03 -2.98 -19.76
CA PHE A 19 3.96 -3.74 -20.59
C PHE A 19 5.04 -4.37 -19.71
N GLY A 20 4.98 -5.70 -19.59
CA GLY A 20 6.03 -6.51 -19.00
C GLY A 20 6.01 -6.51 -17.47
N PHE A 21 5.87 -7.71 -16.93
CA PHE A 21 6.44 -8.11 -15.66
C PHE A 21 7.97 -7.87 -15.71
N GLN A 22 8.40 -6.62 -15.53
CA GLN A 22 9.79 -6.24 -15.31
C GLN A 22 9.79 -4.94 -14.52
N ILE A 23 10.28 -5.05 -13.30
CA ILE A 23 10.60 -3.96 -12.37
C ILE A 23 11.26 -2.82 -13.13
N ARG A 24 10.54 -1.70 -13.33
CA ARG A 24 11.18 -0.44 -13.71
C ARG A 24 11.80 0.17 -12.46
N THR A 25 13.03 -0.26 -12.16
CA THR A 25 13.93 0.44 -11.25
C THR A 25 14.45 1.70 -11.95
N SER A 26 13.65 2.78 -11.96
CA SER A 26 14.25 4.12 -12.11
C SER A 26 14.94 4.58 -10.82
N CYS A 27 14.82 3.81 -9.73
CA CYS A 27 15.49 4.07 -8.46
C CYS A 27 16.52 2.98 -8.18
N LEU A 28 17.77 3.40 -8.01
CA LEU A 28 18.86 2.54 -7.56
C LEU A 28 18.53 2.00 -6.16
N PRO A 29 18.75 0.70 -5.90
CA PRO A 29 18.58 0.13 -4.57
C PRO A 29 19.50 0.85 -3.57
N HIS A 30 18.98 1.11 -2.37
CA HIS A 30 19.56 1.91 -1.29
C HIS A 30 20.98 1.48 -0.83
N GLN A 31 21.56 0.40 -1.37
CA GLN A 31 22.89 -0.09 -1.00
C GLN A 31 23.94 0.07 -2.10
N ALA A 32 24.27 1.33 -2.42
CA ALA A 32 25.53 1.67 -3.08
C ALA A 32 25.99 3.11 -2.80
N VAL A 33 25.71 3.68 -1.62
CA VAL A 33 26.33 4.96 -1.21
C VAL A 33 27.72 4.68 -0.63
N LYS A 34 28.67 4.31 -1.51
CA LYS A 34 30.10 4.35 -1.17
C LYS A 34 30.51 5.82 -1.08
N ARG A 35 30.96 6.22 0.11
CA ARG A 35 31.53 7.52 0.46
C ARG A 35 32.45 8.03 -0.66
N ARG A 36 31.99 8.98 -1.45
CA ARG A 36 32.85 9.89 -2.22
C ARG A 36 32.56 11.29 -1.74
N HIS A 37 33.60 11.91 -1.20
CA HIS A 37 33.64 13.29 -0.80
C HIS A 37 33.58 14.15 -2.08
N SER A 38 32.54 14.96 -2.25
CA SER A 38 32.50 16.01 -3.26
C SER A 38 31.80 17.25 -2.67
N PRO A 39 32.48 18.40 -2.56
CA PRO A 39 31.89 19.64 -2.10
C PRO A 39 31.33 20.39 -3.31
N ARG A 40 30.00 20.36 -3.50
CA ARG A 40 29.20 21.40 -4.18
C ARG A 40 27.74 20.95 -4.34
N GLY A 41 26.81 21.76 -3.81
CA GLY A 41 25.39 21.80 -4.18
C GLY A 41 24.50 20.71 -3.60
N GLN A 42 23.78 21.01 -2.53
CA GLN A 42 22.58 20.25 -2.11
C GLN A 42 21.50 20.37 -3.19
N LEU A 43 21.52 19.48 -4.18
CA LEU A 43 20.30 19.13 -4.92
C LEU A 43 19.51 18.21 -3.99
N GLY A 44 18.39 18.72 -3.48
CA GLY A 44 17.52 17.98 -2.57
C GLY A 44 17.00 16.71 -3.24
N MET A 45 17.65 15.58 -2.96
CA MET A 45 17.09 14.27 -3.28
C MET A 45 15.91 14.05 -2.34
N SER A 46 14.70 14.26 -2.85
CA SER A 46 13.49 13.88 -2.13
C SER A 46 13.56 12.37 -1.86
N ALA A 47 13.54 11.98 -0.59
CA ALA A 47 13.47 10.58 -0.22
C ALA A 47 12.24 9.95 -0.88
N CYS A 48 12.42 8.81 -1.55
CA CYS A 48 11.35 8.06 -2.18
C CYS A 48 10.29 7.68 -1.14
N LYS A 49 9.04 8.08 -1.39
CA LYS A 49 7.90 7.82 -0.52
C LYS A 49 7.29 6.47 -0.86
N ILE A 50 7.68 5.46 -0.09
CA ILE A 50 7.22 4.08 -0.25
C ILE A 50 6.06 3.81 0.72
N LYS A 51 4.95 3.27 0.21
CA LYS A 51 3.84 2.76 1.01
C LYS A 51 3.69 1.25 0.88
N VAL A 52 3.36 0.58 1.97
CA VAL A 52 3.03 -0.86 2.01
C VAL A 52 1.62 -1.00 2.56
N ILE A 53 0.74 -1.63 1.79
CA ILE A 53 -0.68 -1.75 2.09
C ILE A 53 -1.01 -3.23 2.31
N GLY A 54 -1.31 -3.61 3.53
CA GLY A 54 -1.82 -4.95 3.85
C GLY A 54 -3.32 -5.02 3.66
N VAL A 55 -3.80 -5.80 2.68
CA VAL A 55 -5.24 -5.98 2.44
C VAL A 55 -5.79 -7.25 3.09
N GLY A 56 -6.91 -7.12 3.79
CA GLY A 56 -7.59 -8.22 4.50
C GLY A 56 -6.82 -8.72 5.72
N GLY A 57 -7.30 -9.82 6.33
CA GLY A 57 -6.69 -10.37 7.55
C GLY A 57 -5.25 -10.86 7.35
N GLY A 58 -4.97 -11.51 6.21
CA GLY A 58 -3.63 -11.99 5.88
C GLY A 58 -2.64 -10.84 5.64
N GLY A 59 -3.03 -9.84 4.84
CA GLY A 59 -2.19 -8.66 4.58
C GLY A 59 -1.94 -7.84 5.84
N GLY A 60 -2.96 -7.65 6.68
CA GLY A 60 -2.82 -6.98 7.97
C GLY A 60 -1.82 -7.68 8.90
N ASN A 61 -1.88 -9.01 8.98
CA ASN A 61 -0.91 -9.80 9.74
C ASN A 61 0.51 -9.69 9.17
N ALA A 62 0.67 -9.65 7.85
CA ALA A 62 1.97 -9.46 7.22
C ALA A 62 2.57 -8.08 7.56
N VAL A 63 1.78 -7.00 7.43
CA VAL A 63 2.20 -5.65 7.81
C VAL A 63 2.57 -5.58 9.29
N LYS A 64 1.78 -6.19 10.17
CA LYS A 64 2.09 -6.27 11.61
C LYS A 64 3.48 -6.87 11.85
N ARG A 65 3.83 -7.96 11.16
CA ARG A 65 5.16 -8.57 11.23
C ARG A 65 6.25 -7.64 10.71
N MET A 66 6.02 -6.94 9.59
CA MET A 66 6.99 -5.97 9.06
C MET A 66 7.29 -4.84 10.05
N VAL A 67 6.27 -4.35 10.77
CA VAL A 67 6.44 -3.39 11.85
C VAL A 67 7.23 -3.98 13.01
N GLU A 68 6.90 -5.19 13.46
CA GLU A 68 7.62 -5.90 14.53
C GLU A 68 9.10 -6.13 14.20
N TYR A 69 9.43 -6.40 12.92
CA TYR A 69 10.80 -6.53 12.45
C TYR A 69 11.53 -5.20 12.21
N GLY A 70 10.85 -4.06 12.38
CA GLY A 70 11.47 -2.74 12.26
C GLY A 70 11.81 -2.34 10.83
N VAL A 71 11.03 -2.77 9.83
CA VAL A 71 11.21 -2.32 8.45
C VAL A 71 10.97 -0.81 8.37
N GLY A 72 12.04 -0.05 8.11
CA GLY A 72 12.04 1.42 8.07
C GLY A 72 11.97 1.99 6.66
N GLY A 73 11.71 3.31 6.58
CA GLY A 73 11.67 4.04 5.29
C GLY A 73 10.40 3.78 4.47
N VAL A 74 9.39 3.17 5.08
CA VAL A 74 8.10 2.87 4.47
C VAL A 74 6.97 3.34 5.38
N GLU A 75 5.87 3.79 4.78
CA GLU A 75 4.62 4.04 5.48
C GLU A 75 3.73 2.80 5.37
N PHE A 76 3.23 2.32 6.51
CA PHE A 76 2.40 1.12 6.58
C PHE A 76 0.92 1.48 6.65
N LEU A 77 0.14 0.82 5.80
CA LEU A 77 -1.31 0.90 5.79
C LEU A 77 -1.89 -0.50 5.87
N VAL A 78 -3.08 -0.62 6.46
CA VAL A 78 -3.89 -1.84 6.39
C VAL A 78 -5.30 -1.49 5.99
N MET A 79 -5.87 -2.29 5.08
CA MET A 79 -7.22 -2.11 4.56
C MET A 79 -8.02 -3.38 4.80
N ASN A 80 -9.19 -3.27 5.43
CA ASN A 80 -10.04 -4.43 5.65
C ASN A 80 -11.52 -4.04 5.71
N THR A 81 -12.40 -4.96 5.33
CA THR A 81 -13.85 -4.85 5.52
C THR A 81 -14.30 -5.16 6.95
N ASP A 82 -13.46 -5.88 7.70
CA ASP A 82 -13.71 -6.25 9.09
C ASP A 82 -13.07 -5.24 10.04
N GLN A 83 -13.90 -4.50 10.77
CA GLN A 83 -13.44 -3.48 11.73
C GLN A 83 -12.73 -4.10 12.94
N GLN A 84 -13.11 -5.30 13.35
CA GLN A 84 -12.48 -5.99 14.48
C GLN A 84 -11.04 -6.38 14.12
N ALA A 85 -10.82 -6.81 12.89
CA ALA A 85 -9.48 -7.10 12.38
C ALA A 85 -8.58 -5.85 12.34
N LEU A 86 -9.15 -4.67 12.05
CA LEU A 86 -8.42 -3.40 12.03
C LEU A 86 -8.05 -2.89 13.43
N ALA A 87 -8.85 -3.21 14.45
CA ALA A 87 -8.60 -2.80 15.83
C ALA A 87 -7.28 -3.36 16.40
N GLY A 88 -6.75 -4.44 15.82
CA GLY A 88 -5.48 -5.05 16.21
C GLY A 88 -4.24 -4.43 15.53
N ALA A 89 -4.39 -3.40 14.70
CA ALA A 89 -3.28 -2.76 14.01
C ALA A 89 -2.33 -2.02 14.98
N PRO A 90 -1.00 -2.10 14.81
CA PRO A 90 -0.06 -1.31 15.60
C PRO A 90 -0.27 0.20 15.39
N SER A 91 0.07 1.02 16.38
CA SER A 91 -0.09 2.49 16.31
C SER A 91 0.72 3.16 15.19
N ALA A 92 1.78 2.52 14.72
CA ALA A 92 2.59 2.98 13.59
C ALA A 92 1.98 2.67 12.21
N VAL A 93 0.81 2.02 12.16
CA VAL A 93 0.13 1.59 10.93
C VAL A 93 -1.18 2.35 10.79
N ARG A 94 -1.42 2.92 9.60
CA ARG A 94 -2.69 3.56 9.29
C ARG A 94 -3.74 2.50 8.89
N ALA A 95 -4.78 2.35 9.70
CA ALA A 95 -5.89 1.44 9.43
C ALA A 95 -7.02 2.14 8.65
N ILE A 96 -7.53 1.49 7.60
CA ILE A 96 -8.59 1.99 6.73
C ILE A 96 -9.68 0.92 6.63
N SER A 97 -10.91 1.28 7.01
CA SER A 97 -12.08 0.41 6.86
C SER A 97 -12.70 0.64 5.49
N ILE A 98 -12.83 -0.42 4.70
CA ILE A 98 -13.47 -0.34 3.37
C ILE A 98 -14.83 -1.04 3.36
N GLY A 99 -15.76 -0.59 2.52
CA GLY A 99 -17.10 -1.20 2.39
C GLY A 99 -17.90 -1.17 3.69
N LYS A 100 -17.84 -0.05 4.43
CA LYS A 100 -18.50 0.08 5.73
C LYS A 100 -20.02 0.01 5.57
N ASP A 101 -20.56 0.61 4.52
CA ASP A 101 -21.99 0.63 4.26
C ASP A 101 -22.46 -0.71 3.69
N LEU A 102 -21.63 -1.35 2.85
CA LEU A 102 -21.91 -2.67 2.29
C LEU A 102 -21.87 -3.82 3.32
N THR A 103 -20.89 -3.82 4.22
CA THR A 103 -20.61 -4.97 5.11
C THR A 103 -21.01 -4.73 6.56
N GLY A 104 -21.36 -3.50 6.94
CA GLY A 104 -21.59 -3.12 8.33
C GLY A 104 -20.35 -3.26 9.22
N GLY A 105 -19.16 -3.39 8.62
CA GLY A 105 -17.91 -3.64 9.35
C GLY A 105 -17.70 -5.08 9.82
N LEU A 106 -18.53 -6.03 9.37
CA LEU A 106 -18.44 -7.46 9.73
C LEU A 106 -17.55 -8.28 8.80
N GLY A 107 -17.05 -7.65 7.72
CA GLY A 107 -16.19 -8.29 6.75
C GLY A 107 -16.92 -8.83 5.52
N ALA A 108 -16.13 -9.18 4.49
CA ALA A 108 -16.63 -9.71 3.23
C ALA A 108 -17.04 -11.21 3.28
N GLY A 109 -16.92 -11.86 4.43
CA GLY A 109 -17.28 -13.28 4.60
C GLY A 109 -16.50 -14.26 3.71
N GLY A 110 -15.29 -13.86 3.27
CA GLY A 110 -14.51 -14.64 2.31
C GLY A 110 -15.06 -14.63 0.88
N ILE A 111 -16.03 -13.78 0.58
CA ILE A 111 -16.63 -13.64 -0.75
C ILE A 111 -15.86 -12.59 -1.55
N PRO A 112 -15.14 -13.00 -2.61
CA PRO A 112 -14.45 -12.15 -3.58
C PRO A 112 -15.14 -10.85 -4.01
N ASP A 113 -16.39 -10.95 -4.45
CA ASP A 113 -17.08 -9.84 -5.10
C ASP A 113 -17.55 -8.80 -4.09
N ILE A 114 -17.86 -9.20 -2.85
CA ILE A 114 -18.13 -8.26 -1.75
C ILE A 114 -16.87 -7.45 -1.45
N GLY A 115 -15.70 -8.09 -1.41
CA GLY A 115 -14.42 -7.38 -1.23
C GLY A 115 -14.12 -6.38 -2.35
N ARG A 116 -14.48 -6.71 -3.60
CA ARG A 116 -14.35 -5.78 -4.73
C ARG A 116 -15.28 -4.59 -4.57
N GLN A 117 -16.57 -4.83 -4.33
CA GLN A 117 -17.57 -3.77 -4.16
C GLN A 117 -17.22 -2.86 -2.98
N ALA A 118 -16.72 -3.43 -1.87
CA ALA A 118 -16.22 -2.68 -0.73
C ALA A 118 -15.06 -1.74 -1.08
N ALA A 119 -14.13 -2.18 -1.93
CA ALA A 119 -13.03 -1.34 -2.40
C ALA A 119 -13.52 -0.25 -3.36
N GLU A 120 -14.49 -0.55 -4.22
CA GLU A 120 -15.11 0.42 -5.14
C GLU A 120 -15.90 1.50 -4.38
N GLU A 121 -16.65 1.11 -3.35
CA GLU A 121 -17.35 2.03 -2.43
C GLU A 121 -16.37 3.04 -1.80
N SER A 122 -15.21 2.54 -1.35
CA SER A 122 -14.22 3.33 -0.61
C SER A 122 -13.11 3.91 -1.50
N ILE A 123 -13.31 4.02 -2.82
CA ILE A 123 -12.27 4.41 -3.78
C ILE A 123 -11.61 5.76 -3.42
N ARG A 124 -12.40 6.73 -2.97
CA ARG A 124 -11.89 8.07 -2.60
C ARG A 124 -10.94 8.03 -1.41
N GLU A 125 -11.22 7.16 -0.44
CA GLU A 125 -10.38 6.99 0.74
C GLU A 125 -9.10 6.24 0.38
N ILE A 126 -9.21 5.22 -0.48
CA ILE A 126 -8.06 4.50 -1.03
C ILE A 126 -7.14 5.47 -1.81
N ASP A 127 -7.70 6.28 -2.71
CA ASP A 127 -6.93 7.26 -3.50
C ASP A 127 -6.20 8.27 -2.59
N ALA A 128 -6.90 8.82 -1.60
CA ALA A 128 -6.29 9.72 -0.63
C ALA A 128 -5.18 9.04 0.19
N SER A 129 -5.33 7.75 0.49
CA SER A 129 -4.33 6.99 1.26
C SER A 129 -3.05 6.74 0.47
N VAL A 130 -3.12 6.61 -0.85
CA VAL A 130 -1.95 6.37 -1.71
C VAL A 130 -1.35 7.63 -2.31
N ALA A 131 -2.08 8.75 -2.26
CA ALA A 131 -1.63 10.02 -2.80
C ALA A 131 -0.22 10.42 -2.32
N GLY A 132 0.58 10.94 -3.26
CA GLY A 132 1.94 11.42 -2.98
C GLY A 132 2.99 10.33 -2.77
N SER A 133 2.66 9.06 -3.00
CA SER A 133 3.64 7.96 -3.02
C SER A 133 4.32 7.81 -4.36
N ASP A 134 5.62 7.51 -4.31
CA ASP A 134 6.40 7.15 -5.49
C ASP A 134 6.28 5.64 -5.80
N MET A 135 6.07 4.82 -4.76
CA MET A 135 5.92 3.38 -4.87
C MET A 135 4.92 2.85 -3.84
N VAL A 136 4.07 1.91 -4.28
CA VAL A 136 3.08 1.25 -3.43
C VAL A 136 3.21 -0.27 -3.57
N PHE A 137 3.30 -0.97 -2.46
CA PHE A 137 3.20 -2.43 -2.37
C PHE A 137 1.83 -2.81 -1.81
N VAL A 138 1.18 -3.82 -2.39
CA VAL A 138 -0.14 -4.35 -2.00
C VAL A 138 -0.02 -5.85 -1.74
#